data_AF-A0A3D1I8Y3-F1
#
_entry.id   AF-A0A3D1I8Y3-F1
#
_cell.length_a   1.000
_cell.length_b   1.000
_cell.length_c   1.000
_cell.angle_alpha   90.00
_cell.angle_beta   90.00
_cell.angle_gamma   90.00
#
_symmetry.space_group_name_H-M   'P 1'
#
loop_
_entity.id
_entity.type
_entity.pdbx_description
1 polymer ?
#
loop_
_entity_poly.entity_id
_entity_poly.type
_entity_poly.pdbx_seq_one_letter_code
_entity_poly.pdbx_strand_id
1 'polypeptide(L)'
;MAKTLRIGDHVVVDRERLNDLMASIRAMGYELHGPTINDGAIILGRIDSDADLPIGWRDRQDAGTYRLERREDEAVFGYAVGPHSWKRLLLPPRRTLWQAEREGSRFHLLPMRDEVPRYALFGVRPCEMAAIRVQDRVLTG
;
A
#
# COMPACT_ATOMS: atom_id res chain seq x y z
N MET A 1 -3.73 -23.97 -20.18
CA MET A 1 -4.19 -22.60 -20.47
C MET A 1 -4.26 -21.85 -19.16
N ALA A 2 -3.52 -20.75 -19.01
CA ALA A 2 -3.63 -19.92 -17.81
C ALA A 2 -4.99 -19.21 -17.81
N LYS A 3 -5.73 -19.30 -16.70
CA LYS A 3 -7.02 -18.62 -16.54
C LYS A 3 -6.74 -17.12 -16.40
N THR A 4 -7.26 -16.30 -17.32
CA THR A 4 -7.18 -14.84 -17.21
C THR A 4 -8.07 -14.37 -16.07
N LEU A 5 -7.48 -13.69 -15.08
CA LEU A 5 -8.21 -13.10 -13.97
C LEU A 5 -8.95 -11.85 -14.41
N ARG A 6 -10.16 -11.66 -13.90
CA ARG A 6 -10.98 -10.46 -14.06
C ARG A 6 -11.08 -9.71 -12.74
N ILE A 7 -11.41 -8.44 -12.81
CA ILE A 7 -11.68 -7.63 -11.62
C ILE A 7 -12.85 -8.25 -10.86
N GLY A 8 -12.66 -8.49 -9.56
CA GLY A 8 -13.64 -9.13 -8.69
C GLY A 8 -13.50 -10.65 -8.59
N ASP A 9 -12.57 -11.27 -9.33
CA ASP A 9 -12.28 -12.68 -9.14
C ASP A 9 -11.66 -12.94 -7.76
N HIS A 10 -12.14 -14.01 -7.11
CA HIS A 10 -11.52 -14.55 -5.91
C HIS A 10 -10.65 -15.73 -6.29
N VAL A 11 -9.39 -15.69 -5.87
CA VAL A 11 -8.42 -16.77 -6.09
C VAL A 11 -7.77 -17.17 -4.78
N VAL A 12 -7.36 -18.43 -4.71
CA VAL A 12 -6.53 -18.95 -3.64
C VAL A 12 -5.09 -18.98 -4.13
N VAL A 13 -4.17 -18.48 -3.32
CA VAL A 13 -2.74 -18.48 -3.60
C VAL A 13 -2.07 -19.26 -2.49
N ASP A 14 -1.28 -20.26 -2.87
CA ASP A 14 -0.50 -21.03 -1.89
C ASP A 14 0.47 -20.10 -1.16
N ARG A 15 0.56 -20.25 0.15
CA ARG A 15 1.36 -19.37 1.01
C ARG A 15 2.82 -19.29 0.56
N GLU A 16 3.39 -20.41 0.13
CA GLU A 16 4.77 -20.55 -0.36
C GLU A 16 5.01 -19.79 -1.67
N ARG A 17 3.95 -19.52 -2.43
CA ARG A 17 4.00 -18.82 -3.72
C ARG A 17 3.62 -17.35 -3.63
N LEU A 18 3.38 -16.82 -2.43
CA LEU A 18 3.05 -15.42 -2.23
C LEU A 18 4.17 -14.50 -2.76
N ASN A 19 5.43 -14.84 -2.50
CA ASN A 19 6.56 -14.05 -2.98
C ASN A 19 6.66 -14.05 -4.53
N ASP A 20 6.36 -15.19 -5.19
CA ASP A 20 6.31 -15.27 -6.66
C ASP A 20 5.25 -14.32 -7.23
N LEU A 21 4.08 -14.27 -6.60
CA LEU A 21 3.00 -13.37 -6.99
C LEU A 21 3.43 -11.91 -6.85
N MET A 22 4.03 -11.55 -5.71
CA MET A 22 4.56 -10.21 -5.46
C MET A 22 5.62 -9.83 -6.51
N ALA A 23 6.55 -10.74 -6.81
CA ALA A 23 7.57 -10.54 -7.84
C ALA A 23 6.98 -10.33 -9.23
N SER A 24 5.97 -11.12 -9.59
CA SER A 24 5.26 -10.98 -10.86
C SER A 24 4.54 -9.63 -10.99
N ILE A 25 3.93 -9.15 -9.90
CA ILE A 25 3.26 -7.84 -9.88
C ILE A 25 4.26 -6.69 -10.02
N ARG A 26 5.41 -6.75 -9.34
CA ARG A 26 6.49 -5.77 -9.54
C ARG A 26 7.03 -5.76 -10.96
N ALA A 27 7.21 -6.95 -11.56
CA ALA A 27 7.66 -7.06 -12.95
C ALA A 27 6.69 -6.41 -13.95
N MET A 28 5.40 -6.28 -13.60
CA MET A 28 4.42 -5.51 -14.38
C MET A 28 4.50 -3.98 -14.16
N GLY A 29 5.46 -3.49 -13.38
CA GLY A 29 5.70 -2.08 -13.10
C GLY A 29 4.87 -1.50 -11.96
N TYR A 30 4.34 -2.36 -11.07
CA TYR A 30 3.61 -1.92 -9.89
C TYR A 30 4.54 -1.78 -8.67
N GLU A 31 4.35 -0.71 -7.90
CA GLU A 31 4.94 -0.55 -6.58
C GLU A 31 4.03 -1.19 -5.53
N LEU A 32 4.57 -2.15 -4.76
CA LEU A 32 3.77 -2.85 -3.76
C LEU A 32 3.78 -2.07 -2.45
N HIS A 33 2.60 -1.90 -1.87
CA HIS A 33 2.43 -1.36 -0.54
C HIS A 33 1.58 -2.29 0.30
N GLY A 34 1.93 -2.46 1.56
CA GLY A 34 1.26 -3.38 2.46
C GLY A 34 1.55 -3.06 3.92
N PRO A 35 1.00 -3.87 4.83
CA PRO A 35 1.44 -3.84 6.21
C PRO A 35 2.88 -4.31 6.32
N THR A 36 3.68 -3.61 7.12
CA THR A 36 5.04 -3.99 7.48
C THR A 36 5.32 -3.62 8.92
N ILE A 37 6.36 -4.21 9.51
CA ILE A 37 6.78 -3.91 10.87
C ILE A 37 7.87 -2.84 10.82
N ASN A 38 7.60 -1.71 11.44
CA ASN A 38 8.60 -0.66 11.66
C ASN A 38 8.49 -0.13 13.09
N ASP A 39 9.63 0.08 13.75
CA ASP A 39 9.71 0.63 15.10
C ASP A 39 8.75 -0.02 16.12
N GLY A 40 8.58 -1.35 16.03
CA GLY A 40 7.68 -2.10 16.92
C GLY A 40 6.19 -1.85 16.67
N ALA A 41 5.81 -1.38 15.49
CA ALA A 41 4.43 -1.20 15.06
C ALA A 41 4.16 -1.78 13.67
N ILE A 42 2.94 -2.27 13.45
CA ILE A 42 2.47 -2.62 12.12
C ILE A 42 1.95 -1.34 11.45
N ILE A 43 2.67 -0.90 10.42
CA ILE A 43 2.37 0.30 9.65
C ILE A 43 2.12 -0.05 8.19
N LEU A 44 1.48 0.86 7.43
CA LEU A 44 1.42 0.74 5.97
C LEU A 44 2.69 1.34 5.36
N GLY A 45 3.35 0.59 4.49
CA GLY A 45 4.56 1.02 3.81
C GLY A 45 4.82 0.23 2.53
N ARG A 46 5.91 0.60 1.85
CA ARG A 46 6.40 -0.15 0.69
C ARG A 46 6.90 -1.52 1.15
N ILE A 47 6.60 -2.54 0.35
CA ILE A 47 7.09 -3.90 0.54
C ILE A 47 7.70 -4.39 -0.77
N ASP A 48 8.75 -5.20 -0.69
CA ASP A 48 9.40 -5.78 -1.86
C ASP A 48 9.23 -7.31 -1.89
N SER A 49 8.97 -7.96 -0.75
CA SER A 49 8.77 -9.41 -0.65
C SER A 49 7.79 -9.78 0.47
N ASP A 50 7.41 -11.06 0.55
CA ASP A 50 6.57 -11.54 1.66
C ASP A 50 7.28 -11.47 3.02
N ALA A 51 8.62 -11.46 3.04
CA ALA A 51 9.40 -11.26 4.26
C ALA A 51 9.19 -9.88 4.92
N ASP A 52 8.71 -8.89 4.16
CA ASP A 52 8.40 -7.55 4.69
C ASP A 52 7.04 -7.51 5.41
N LEU A 53 6.21 -8.54 5.23
CA LEU A 53 4.88 -8.63 5.82
C LEU A 53 4.96 -9.07 7.29
N PRO A 54 4.00 -8.68 8.15
CA PRO A 54 3.97 -9.03 9.57
C PRO A 54 3.49 -10.48 9.80
N ILE A 55 4.15 -11.45 9.18
CA ILE A 55 3.79 -12.86 9.25
C ILE A 55 3.94 -13.36 10.69
N GLY A 56 2.86 -13.95 11.21
CA GLY A 56 2.81 -14.49 12.57
C GLY A 56 2.97 -13.40 13.64
N TRP A 57 2.68 -12.15 13.30
CA TRP A 57 2.63 -11.04 14.24
C TRP A 57 1.21 -10.52 14.39
N ARG A 58 0.89 -10.09 15.60
CA ARG A 58 -0.30 -9.30 15.89
C ARG A 58 0.09 -8.10 16.74
N ASP A 59 -0.74 -7.08 16.67
CA ASP A 59 -0.70 -5.98 17.61
C ASP A 59 -1.60 -6.26 18.82
N ARG A 60 -1.17 -5.75 19.97
CA ARG A 60 -1.97 -5.60 21.18
C ARG A 60 -2.01 -4.13 21.54
N GLN A 61 -3.21 -3.58 21.52
CA GLN A 61 -3.48 -2.19 21.85
C GLN A 61 -4.28 -2.12 23.15
N ASP A 62 -3.89 -1.21 24.03
CA ASP A 62 -4.61 -0.84 25.25
C ASP A 62 -4.43 0.67 25.50
N ALA A 63 -5.06 1.24 26.52
CA ALA A 63 -4.99 2.66 26.84
C ALA A 63 -3.54 3.17 26.94
N GLY A 64 -3.10 3.90 25.90
CA GLY A 64 -1.75 4.45 25.81
C GLY A 64 -0.64 3.42 25.56
N THR A 65 -0.96 2.17 25.21
CA THR A 65 0.05 1.14 24.95
C THR A 65 -0.17 0.42 23.63
N TYR A 66 0.92 0.17 22.92
CA TYR A 66 0.97 -0.61 21.70
C TYR A 66 2.15 -1.57 21.81
N ARG A 67 1.91 -2.86 21.56
CA ARG A 67 2.97 -3.88 21.52
C ARG A 67 2.71 -4.89 20.41
N LEU A 68 3.78 -5.41 19.84
CA LEU A 68 3.70 -6.57 18.96
C LEU A 68 3.85 -7.85 19.77
N GLU A 69 3.01 -8.82 19.47
CA GLU A 69 3.06 -10.16 20.04
C GLU A 69 3.20 -11.17 18.89
N ARG A 70 4.01 -12.21 19.12
CA ARG A 70 4.06 -13.36 18.21
C ARG A 70 2.76 -14.16 18.34
N ARG A 71 2.25 -14.62 17.21
CA ARG A 71 1.10 -15.50 17.10
C ARG A 71 1.56 -16.97 17.14
N GLU A 72 0.62 -17.86 17.37
CA GLU A 72 0.83 -19.31 17.30
C GLU A 72 0.69 -19.85 15.86
N ASP A 73 0.36 -18.99 14.89
CA ASP A 73 0.23 -19.31 13.47
C ASP A 73 1.07 -18.36 12.59
N GLU A 74 1.20 -18.71 11.31
CA GLU A 74 1.90 -17.95 10.28
C GLU A 74 0.94 -17.03 9.49
N ALA A 75 -0.12 -16.51 10.14
CA ALA A 75 -1.08 -15.67 9.45
C ALA A 75 -0.41 -14.38 8.93
N VAL A 76 -0.48 -14.15 7.61
CA VAL A 76 0.13 -12.99 6.93
C VAL A 76 -0.57 -11.68 7.30
N PHE A 77 -1.89 -11.73 7.47
CA PHE A 77 -2.74 -10.57 7.73
C PHE A 77 -3.45 -10.64 9.09
N GLY A 78 -2.90 -11.39 10.05
CA GLY A 78 -3.51 -11.72 11.35
C GLY A 78 -3.45 -10.61 12.42
N TYR A 79 -3.54 -9.34 12.01
CA TYR A 79 -3.42 -8.16 12.88
C TYR A 79 -4.62 -7.22 12.73
N ALA A 80 -4.83 -6.33 13.72
CA ALA A 80 -5.93 -5.37 13.72
C ALA A 80 -5.64 -4.18 12.79
N VAL A 81 -6.67 -3.40 12.44
CA VAL A 81 -6.47 -2.22 11.59
C VAL A 81 -5.55 -1.23 12.30
N GLY A 82 -4.42 -0.91 11.66
CA GLY A 82 -3.44 0.04 12.18
C GLY A 82 -3.92 1.50 12.10
N PRO A 83 -3.16 2.45 12.67
CA PRO A 83 -3.54 3.86 12.73
C PRO A 83 -3.41 4.60 11.39
N HIS A 84 -2.80 3.98 10.38
CA HIS A 84 -2.57 4.59 9.08
C HIS A 84 -3.66 4.23 8.07
N SER A 85 -3.93 5.16 7.15
CA SER A 85 -4.89 4.98 6.06
C SER A 85 -4.17 5.03 4.71
N TRP A 86 -4.65 4.22 3.77
CA TRP A 86 -4.25 4.22 2.35
C TRP A 86 -4.38 5.59 1.67
N LYS A 87 -5.15 6.53 2.25
CA LYS A 87 -5.26 7.92 1.79
C LYS A 87 -3.90 8.60 1.62
N ARG A 88 -2.86 8.23 2.38
CA ARG A 88 -1.52 8.83 2.24
C ARG A 88 -0.91 8.60 0.86
N LEU A 89 -1.25 7.48 0.20
CA LEU A 89 -0.80 7.16 -1.16
C LEU A 89 -1.74 7.77 -2.21
N LEU A 90 -3.04 7.72 -1.95
CA LEU A 90 -4.07 8.14 -2.92
C LEU A 90 -4.30 9.66 -2.95
N LEU A 91 -3.99 10.34 -1.85
CA LEU A 91 -4.09 11.78 -1.67
C LEU A 91 -2.86 12.28 -0.89
N PRO A 92 -1.71 12.44 -1.56
CA PRO A 92 -0.50 12.90 -0.89
C PRO A 92 -0.74 14.28 -0.27
N PRO A 93 -0.22 14.53 0.95
CA PRO A 93 -0.47 15.75 1.71
C PRO A 93 0.16 16.99 1.07
N ARG A 94 1.09 16.79 0.12
CA ARG A 94 1.74 17.84 -0.65
C ARG A 94 1.67 17.45 -2.11
N ARG A 95 1.21 18.37 -2.95
CA ARG A 95 1.27 18.25 -4.41
C ARG A 95 1.94 19.50 -4.94
N THR A 96 2.92 19.31 -5.82
CA THR A 96 3.46 20.42 -6.60
C THR A 96 2.39 20.84 -7.59
N LEU A 97 2.13 22.14 -7.74
CA LEU A 97 1.14 22.65 -8.71
C LEU A 97 1.82 23.16 -9.98
N TRP A 98 2.99 23.75 -9.82
CA TRP A 98 3.86 24.19 -10.88
C TRP A 98 5.29 24.26 -10.35
N GLN A 99 6.25 24.15 -11.26
CA GLN A 99 7.65 24.40 -10.98
C GLN A 99 8.18 25.33 -12.07
N ALA A 100 9.06 26.26 -11.71
CA ALA A 100 9.71 27.14 -12.67
C ALA A 100 11.17 27.31 -12.33
N GLU A 101 11.98 27.50 -13.36
CA GLU A 101 13.38 27.90 -13.24
C GLU A 101 13.51 29.36 -13.65
N ARG A 102 14.32 30.14 -12.90
CA ARG A 102 14.54 31.56 -13.19
C ARG A 102 15.83 31.72 -13.98
N GLU A 103 15.72 32.34 -15.15
CA GLU A 103 16.86 32.71 -15.99
C GLU A 103 16.90 34.24 -16.15
N GLY A 104 17.78 34.89 -15.37
CA GLY A 104 17.85 36.35 -15.31
C GLY A 104 16.55 36.99 -14.80
N SER A 105 15.91 37.78 -15.68
CA SER A 105 14.60 38.43 -15.44
C SER A 105 13.40 37.61 -15.95
N ARG A 106 13.65 36.43 -16.54
CA ARG A 106 12.63 35.53 -17.06
C ARG A 106 12.48 34.32 -16.17
N PHE A 107 11.34 33.64 -16.28
CA PHE A 107 11.14 32.32 -15.71
C PHE A 107 10.57 31.38 -16.78
N HIS A 108 10.98 30.12 -16.72
CA HIS A 108 10.50 29.05 -17.57
C HIS A 108 9.76 28.03 -16.72
N LEU A 109 8.50 27.77 -17.05
CA LEU A 109 7.75 26.69 -16.40
C LEU A 109 8.37 25.35 -16.79
N LEU A 110 8.76 24.58 -15.79
CA LEU A 110 9.27 23.23 -16.00
C LEU A 110 8.09 22.28 -16.23
N PRO A 111 8.16 21.40 -17.25
CA PRO A 111 7.13 20.41 -17.48
C PRO A 111 7.07 19.46 -16.28
N MET A 112 5.95 19.46 -15.58
CA MET A 112 5.71 18.53 -14.49
C MET A 112 5.25 17.19 -15.05
N ARG A 113 6.04 16.14 -14.81
CA ARG A 113 5.55 14.77 -14.90
C ARG A 113 5.19 14.32 -13.49
N ASP A 114 3.91 14.41 -13.15
CA ASP A 114 3.37 13.67 -12.02
C ASP A 114 3.34 12.19 -12.41
N GLU A 115 4.49 11.52 -12.39
CA GLU A 115 4.55 10.06 -12.53
C GLU A 115 3.98 9.45 -11.25
N VAL A 116 2.66 9.32 -11.21
CA VAL A 116 1.97 8.61 -10.13
C VAL A 116 2.32 7.12 -10.28
N PRO A 117 2.99 6.51 -9.30
CA PRO A 117 3.31 5.09 -9.37
C PRO A 117 2.04 4.24 -9.50
N ARG A 118 2.13 3.15 -10.25
CA ARG A 118 1.06 2.15 -10.29
C ARG A 118 1.13 1.36 -8.98
N TYR A 119 0.20 1.59 -8.05
CA TYR A 119 0.24 0.89 -6.77
C TYR A 119 -0.46 -0.47 -6.82
N ALA A 120 0.12 -1.46 -6.14
CA ALA A 120 -0.55 -2.71 -5.77
C ALA A 120 -0.64 -2.78 -4.24
N LEU A 121 -1.85 -2.75 -3.69
CA LEU A 121 -2.08 -2.66 -2.25
C LEU A 121 -2.38 -4.05 -1.67
N PHE A 122 -1.57 -4.49 -0.70
CA PHE A 122 -1.68 -5.77 -0.02
C PHE A 122 -2.31 -5.61 1.37
N GLY A 123 -3.16 -6.56 1.76
CA GLY A 123 -3.79 -6.57 3.08
C GLY A 123 -4.93 -5.55 3.27
N VAL A 124 -5.39 -4.90 2.19
CA VAL A 124 -6.52 -3.94 2.22
C VAL A 124 -7.78 -4.62 2.77
N ARG A 125 -8.31 -4.08 3.86
CA ARG A 125 -9.54 -4.57 4.49
C ARG A 125 -10.78 -4.16 3.70
N PRO A 126 -11.89 -4.91 3.78
CA PRO A 126 -13.13 -4.55 3.08
C PRO A 126 -13.64 -3.13 3.39
N CYS A 127 -13.51 -2.67 4.64
CA CYS A 127 -13.88 -1.31 5.04
C CYS A 127 -12.96 -0.24 4.42
N GLU A 128 -11.67 -0.53 4.26
CA GLU A 128 -10.70 0.34 3.60
C GLU A 128 -10.99 0.42 2.09
N MET A 129 -11.29 -0.71 1.45
CA MET A 129 -11.69 -0.75 0.05
C MET A 129 -12.98 0.05 -0.19
N ALA A 130 -13.94 -0.03 0.72
CA ALA A 130 -15.15 0.81 0.66
C ALA A 130 -14.81 2.30 0.79
N ALA A 131 -13.94 2.67 1.73
CA ALA A 131 -13.50 4.06 1.88
C ALA A 131 -12.76 4.60 0.65
N ILE A 132 -11.93 3.78 0.00
CA ILE A 132 -11.24 4.13 -1.25
C ILE A 132 -12.27 4.41 -2.36
N ARG A 133 -13.29 3.56 -2.52
CA ARG A 133 -14.37 3.80 -3.51
C ARG A 133 -15.14 5.09 -3.27
N VAL A 134 -15.39 5.44 -2.00
CA VAL A 134 -16.02 6.72 -1.65
C VAL A 134 -15.11 7.88 -2.01
N GLN A 135 -13.81 7.78 -1.71
CA GLN A 135 -12.82 8.80 -2.05
C GLN A 135 -12.75 9.02 -3.57
N ASP A 136 -12.70 7.94 -4.36
CA ASP A 136 -12.66 7.99 -5.82
C ASP A 136 -13.87 8.77 -6.35
N ARG A 137 -15.10 8.35 -6.00
CA ARG A 137 -16.34 9.04 -6.36
C ARG A 137 -16.35 10.54 -6.02
N VAL A 138 -15.75 10.93 -4.89
CA VAL A 138 -15.73 12.35 -4.47
C VAL A 138 -14.67 13.16 -5.21
N LEU A 139 -13.51 12.57 -5.52
CA LEU A 139 -12.37 13.29 -6.07
C LEU A 139 -12.24 13.21 -7.59
N THR A 140 -12.80 12.18 -8.23
CA THR A 140 -12.72 11.98 -9.69
C THR A 140 -14.03 12.28 -10.42
N GLY A 141 -15.18 12.24 -9.72
CA GLY A 141 -16.51 12.43 -10.30
C GLY A 141 -17.08 11.15 -10.89
#